data_AF-Q970J1-F1
#
_entry.id   AF-Q970J1-F1
#
_cell.length_a   1.000
_cell.length_b   1.000
_cell.length_c   1.000
_cell.angle_alpha   90.00
_cell.angle_beta   90.00
_cell.angle_gamma   90.00
#
_symmetry.space_group_name_H-M   'P 1'
#
loop_
_entity.id
_entity.type
_entity.pdbx_description
1 polymer ?
#
loop_
_entity_poly.entity_id
_entity_poly.type
_entity_poly.pdbx_seq_one_letter_code
_entity_poly.pdbx_strand_id
1 'polypeptide(L)'
;MLMEDNFTRIVKDKTRREILIYLYNKNKATYSDILHDLNLSTGKLNYHLKILQPLITKEGEYYMLNEKGRQLVEIMLSPGNDKKESEYTKYLPQFLAVASLIFLFIAGGLLSHIHAFYIIYSISIILLLSSVFFLYTLEVKGLENAMIFLAILFPYAFYLNGHIFSCIQFYQLT
;
A
#
# COMPACT_ATOMS: atom_id res chain seq x y z
N MET A 1 7.89 -10.78 28.86
CA MET A 1 8.10 -9.52 28.11
C MET A 1 9.45 -9.46 27.36
N LEU A 2 10.53 -10.13 27.80
CA LEU A 2 11.86 -10.07 27.12
C LEU A 2 12.05 -11.02 25.91
N MET A 3 11.07 -11.89 25.61
CA MET A 3 11.20 -12.87 24.52
C MET A 3 10.74 -12.32 23.17
N GLU A 4 9.88 -11.31 23.15
CA GLU A 4 9.25 -10.76 21.93
C GLU A 4 10.24 -9.97 21.04
N ASP A 5 11.16 -9.19 21.62
CA ASP A 5 11.92 -8.19 20.87
C ASP A 5 12.91 -8.80 19.87
N ASN A 6 13.55 -9.92 20.20
CA ASN A 6 14.51 -10.58 19.31
C ASN A 6 13.82 -11.31 18.15
N PHE A 7 12.68 -11.95 18.41
CA PHE A 7 11.94 -12.67 17.37
C PHE A 7 11.20 -11.73 16.42
N THR A 8 10.74 -10.57 16.91
CA THR A 8 10.11 -9.53 16.10
C THR A 8 11.02 -9.06 14.95
N ARG A 9 12.33 -8.93 15.20
CA ARG A 9 13.31 -8.58 14.16
C ARG A 9 13.47 -9.68 13.10
N ILE A 10 13.39 -10.94 13.53
CA ILE A 10 13.47 -12.10 12.64
C ILE A 10 12.25 -12.12 11.72
N VAL A 11 11.03 -11.91 12.23
CA VAL A 11 9.80 -11.98 11.41
C VAL A 11 9.52 -10.72 10.57
N LYS A 12 10.33 -9.67 10.68
CA LYS A 12 10.16 -8.45 9.86
C LYS A 12 10.35 -8.69 8.35
N ASP A 13 11.19 -9.66 7.97
CA ASP A 13 11.45 -10.00 6.56
C ASP A 13 10.38 -10.93 6.01
N LYS A 14 9.84 -10.57 4.84
CA LYS A 14 8.79 -11.33 4.15
C LYS A 14 9.20 -12.78 3.85
N THR A 15 10.42 -13.00 3.33
CA THR A 15 10.92 -14.33 2.97
C THR A 15 11.03 -15.22 4.21
N ARG A 16 11.50 -14.66 5.34
CA ARG A 16 11.58 -15.41 6.61
C ARG A 16 10.21 -15.81 7.13
N ARG A 17 9.20 -14.94 7.02
CA ARG A 17 7.81 -15.29 7.38
C ARG A 17 7.27 -16.41 6.49
N GLU A 18 7.50 -16.32 5.18
CA GLU A 18 7.04 -17.33 4.23
C GLU A 18 7.66 -18.71 4.52
N ILE A 19 8.96 -18.77 4.82
CA ILE A 19 9.62 -20.03 5.22
C ILE A 19 9.00 -20.59 6.51
N LEU A 20 8.78 -19.74 7.53
CA LEU A 20 8.19 -20.18 8.80
C LEU A 20 6.75 -20.70 8.62
N ILE A 21 5.91 -19.99 7.86
CA ILE A 21 4.54 -20.40 7.55
C ILE A 21 4.52 -21.69 6.71
N TYR A 22 5.42 -21.80 5.74
CA TYR A 22 5.57 -23.00 4.93
C TYR A 22 5.90 -24.24 5.78
N LEU A 23 6.87 -24.11 6.70
CA LEU A 23 7.24 -25.18 7.63
C LEU A 23 6.13 -25.49 8.64
N TYR A 24 5.35 -24.49 9.08
CA TYR A 24 4.19 -24.70 9.94
C TYR A 24 3.14 -25.57 9.24
N ASN A 25 2.82 -25.26 7.98
CA ASN A 25 1.79 -25.96 7.20
C ASN A 25 2.23 -27.38 6.78
N LYS A 26 3.49 -27.57 6.38
CA LYS A 26 4.02 -28.89 5.96
C LYS A 26 4.50 -29.76 7.12
N ASN A 27 4.59 -29.24 8.35
CA ASN A 27 5.27 -29.81 9.52
C ASN A 27 6.79 -30.00 9.37
N LYS A 28 7.25 -30.54 8.24
CA LYS A 28 8.67 -30.70 7.90
C LYS A 28 8.89 -30.60 6.40
N ALA A 29 10.07 -30.14 5.99
CA ALA A 29 10.44 -30.04 4.58
C ALA A 29 11.94 -30.20 4.37
N THR A 30 12.36 -30.75 3.24
CA THR A 30 13.78 -30.80 2.87
C THR A 30 14.27 -29.45 2.36
N TYR A 31 15.60 -29.29 2.26
CA TYR A 31 16.18 -28.09 1.66
C TYR A 31 15.64 -27.83 0.25
N SER A 32 15.58 -28.88 -0.58
CA SER A 32 15.10 -28.80 -1.96
C SER A 32 13.63 -28.44 -2.03
N ASP A 33 12.79 -28.99 -1.14
CA ASP A 33 11.37 -28.64 -1.09
C ASP A 33 11.18 -27.13 -0.83
N ILE A 34 11.91 -26.58 0.14
CA ILE A 34 11.81 -25.14 0.46
C ILE A 34 12.34 -24.29 -0.69
N LEU A 35 13.45 -24.71 -1.30
CA LEU A 35 14.09 -24.01 -2.42
C LEU A 35 13.14 -23.90 -3.63
N HIS A 36 12.49 -25.01 -4.00
CA HIS A 36 11.62 -25.09 -5.17
C HIS A 36 10.24 -24.50 -4.89
N ASP A 37 9.58 -24.88 -3.79
CA ASP A 37 8.21 -24.45 -3.50
C ASP A 37 8.13 -22.94 -3.24
N LEU A 38 9.19 -22.32 -2.68
CA LEU A 38 9.26 -20.88 -2.45
C LEU A 38 10.05 -20.11 -3.53
N ASN A 39 10.49 -20.78 -4.60
CA ASN A 39 11.29 -20.18 -5.69
C ASN A 39 12.48 -19.35 -5.18
N LEU A 40 13.25 -19.88 -4.24
CA LEU A 40 14.41 -19.20 -3.65
C LEU A 40 15.71 -19.66 -4.31
N SER A 41 16.69 -18.75 -4.41
CA SER A 41 18.05 -19.14 -4.75
C SER A 41 18.74 -19.78 -3.55
N THR A 42 19.71 -20.66 -3.81
CA THR A 42 20.45 -21.40 -2.76
C THR A 42 21.12 -20.47 -1.76
N GLY A 43 21.76 -19.39 -2.25
CA GLY A 43 22.37 -18.37 -1.40
C GLY A 43 21.35 -17.64 -0.52
N LYS A 44 20.18 -17.30 -1.06
CA LYS A 44 19.11 -16.63 -0.32
C LYS A 44 18.52 -17.54 0.75
N LEU A 45 18.23 -18.79 0.41
CA LEU A 45 17.73 -19.77 1.38
C LEU A 45 18.75 -20.02 2.52
N ASN A 46 20.03 -20.20 2.20
CA ASN A 46 21.08 -20.39 3.20
C ASN A 46 21.19 -19.21 4.17
N TYR A 47 21.12 -17.98 3.64
CA TYR A 47 21.11 -16.77 4.46
C TYR A 47 19.94 -16.75 5.44
N HIS A 48 18.71 -17.03 4.95
CA HIS A 48 17.53 -17.01 5.80
C HIS A 48 17.52 -18.15 6.82
N LEU A 49 17.91 -19.37 6.44
CA LEU A 49 17.99 -20.51 7.37
C LEU A 49 18.98 -20.25 8.51
N LYS A 50 20.12 -19.59 8.24
CA LYS A 50 21.08 -19.20 9.27
C LYS A 50 20.46 -18.26 10.30
N ILE A 51 19.66 -17.29 9.87
CA ILE A 51 18.96 -16.36 10.77
C ILE A 51 17.82 -17.06 11.52
N LEU A 52 17.14 -18.00 10.86
CA LEU A 52 16.01 -18.74 11.42
C LEU A 52 16.42 -19.87 12.37
N GLN A 53 17.71 -20.20 12.49
CA GLN A 53 18.22 -21.24 13.40
C GLN A 53 17.61 -21.26 14.81
N PRO A 54 17.32 -20.12 15.47
CA PRO A 54 16.71 -20.13 16.80
C PRO A 54 15.24 -20.63 16.83
N LEU A 55 14.58 -20.67 15.67
CA LEU A 55 13.15 -20.99 15.50
C LEU A 55 12.90 -22.32 14.77
N ILE A 56 13.94 -22.91 14.18
CA ILE A 56 13.87 -24.14 13.40
C ILE A 56 14.84 -25.17 13.94
N THR A 57 14.49 -26.44 13.78
CA THR A 57 15.36 -27.59 14.05
C THR A 57 15.60 -28.34 12.75
N LYS A 58 16.82 -28.87 12.59
CA LYS A 58 17.17 -29.75 11.48
C LYS A 58 17.32 -31.18 12.01
N GLU A 59 16.53 -32.11 11.49
CA GLU A 59 16.59 -33.55 11.78
C GLU A 59 16.93 -34.30 10.48
N GLY A 60 18.19 -34.73 10.36
CA GLY A 60 18.68 -35.31 9.11
C GLY A 60 18.57 -34.32 7.95
N GLU A 61 17.83 -34.69 6.91
CA GLU A 61 17.58 -33.85 5.72
C GLU A 61 16.40 -32.89 5.87
N TYR A 62 15.64 -32.99 6.98
CA TYR A 62 14.41 -32.25 7.18
C TYR A 62 14.60 -31.04 8.09
N TYR A 63 13.99 -29.93 7.71
CA TYR A 63 13.80 -28.74 8.52
C TYR A 63 12.38 -28.72 9.07
N MET A 64 12.23 -28.35 10.33
CA MET A 64 10.95 -28.24 11.02
C MET A 64 10.97 -27.08 12.03
N LEU A 65 9.80 -26.58 12.41
CA LEU A 65 9.71 -25.58 13.47
C LEU A 65 10.00 -26.23 14.83
N ASN A 66 10.77 -25.55 15.67
CA ASN A 66 10.83 -25.88 17.09
C ASN A 66 9.64 -25.25 17.83
N GLU A 67 9.52 -25.51 19.14
CA GLU A 67 8.41 -25.00 19.96
C GLU A 67 8.27 -23.46 19.89
N LYS A 68 9.40 -22.74 19.90
CA LYS A 68 9.41 -21.28 19.80
C LYS A 68 8.95 -20.81 18.42
N GLY A 69 9.39 -21.48 17.36
CA GLY A 69 8.97 -21.23 15.99
C GLY A 69 7.48 -21.46 15.80
N ARG A 70 6.94 -22.55 16.36
CA ARG A 70 5.51 -22.88 16.29
C ARG A 70 4.64 -21.83 16.98
N GLN A 71 4.97 -21.50 18.23
CA GLN A 71 4.26 -20.45 18.99
C GLN A 71 4.31 -19.10 18.27
N LEU A 72 5.46 -18.73 17.70
CA LEU A 72 5.60 -17.48 16.97
C LEU A 72 4.70 -17.43 15.73
N VAL A 73 4.64 -18.51 14.95
CA VAL A 73 3.77 -18.57 13.76
C VAL A 73 2.29 -18.54 14.14
N GLU A 74 1.90 -19.21 15.23
CA GLU A 74 0.52 -19.13 15.76
C GLU A 74 0.13 -17.70 16.14
N ILE A 75 1.04 -16.98 16.79
CA ILE A 75 0.85 -15.55 17.11
C ILE A 75 0.75 -14.72 15.83
N MET A 76 1.57 -15.01 14.81
CA MET A 76 1.54 -14.30 13.52
C MET A 76 0.24 -14.53 12.73
N LEU A 77 -0.30 -15.75 12.76
CA LEU A 77 -1.53 -16.11 12.05
C LEU A 77 -2.79 -15.78 12.86
N SER A 78 -2.64 -15.42 14.14
CA SER A 78 -3.74 -15.01 14.99
C SER A 78 -4.39 -13.72 14.45
N PRO A 79 -5.72 -13.68 14.24
CA PRO A 79 -6.45 -12.55 13.64
C PRO A 79 -6.29 -11.18 14.35
N GLY A 80 -5.58 -11.14 15.48
CA GLY A 80 -5.34 -9.92 16.27
C GLY A 80 -4.08 -9.13 15.90
N ASN A 81 -3.12 -9.69 15.16
CA ASN A 81 -1.77 -9.11 15.04
C ASN A 81 -1.47 -8.30 13.76
N ASP A 82 -2.35 -8.30 12.76
CA ASP A 82 -2.15 -7.54 11.51
C ASP A 82 -2.33 -6.01 11.65
N LYS A 83 -2.60 -5.53 12.87
CA LYS A 83 -3.01 -4.14 13.11
C LYS A 83 -1.85 -3.12 13.14
N LYS A 84 -0.61 -3.53 13.37
CA LYS A 84 0.47 -2.56 13.65
C LYS A 84 1.20 -1.99 12.43
N GLU A 85 1.24 -2.70 11.30
CA GLU A 85 1.97 -2.21 10.10
C GLU A 85 1.02 -1.65 9.02
N SER A 86 -0.28 -1.97 9.11
CA SER A 86 -1.31 -1.53 8.15
C SER A 86 -2.09 -0.27 8.57
N GLU A 87 -2.10 0.11 9.86
CA GLU A 87 -2.83 1.31 10.29
C GLU A 87 -2.22 2.60 9.73
N TYR A 88 -0.89 2.71 9.74
CA TYR A 88 -0.24 3.96 9.36
C TYR A 88 -0.42 4.29 7.87
N THR A 89 -0.40 3.27 7.01
CA THR A 89 -0.65 3.41 5.57
C THR A 89 -2.13 3.62 5.26
N LYS A 90 -3.03 3.11 6.11
CA LYS A 90 -4.48 3.26 5.97
C LYS A 90 -4.98 4.67 6.28
N TYR A 91 -4.40 5.35 7.28
CA TYR A 91 -4.80 6.72 7.64
C TYR A 91 -4.03 7.82 6.93
N LEU A 92 -2.89 7.50 6.30
CA LEU A 92 -2.10 8.46 5.52
C LEU A 92 -2.90 9.19 4.42
N PRO A 93 -3.72 8.53 3.58
CA PRO A 93 -4.53 9.23 2.59
C PRO A 93 -5.61 10.12 3.24
N GLN A 94 -6.17 9.69 4.38
CA GLN A 94 -7.19 10.45 5.10
C GLN A 94 -6.59 11.71 5.77
N PHE A 95 -5.38 11.60 6.31
CA PHE A 95 -4.61 12.73 6.84
C PHE A 95 -4.24 13.73 5.74
N LEU A 96 -3.77 13.26 4.58
CA LEU A 96 -3.46 14.11 3.43
C LEU A 96 -4.70 14.82 2.88
N ALA A 97 -5.85 14.14 2.83
CA ALA A 97 -7.12 14.73 2.43
C ALA A 97 -7.54 15.87 3.39
N VAL A 98 -7.47 15.64 4.71
CA VAL A 98 -7.80 16.66 5.72
C VAL A 98 -6.81 17.83 5.67
N ALA A 99 -5.52 17.56 5.53
CA ALA A 99 -4.49 18.60 5.39
C ALA A 99 -4.71 19.47 4.14
N SER A 100 -5.12 18.86 3.02
CA SER A 100 -5.45 19.58 1.78
C SER A 100 -6.68 20.49 1.94
N LEU A 101 -7.67 20.06 2.72
CA LEU A 101 -8.90 20.81 3.00
C LEU A 101 -8.59 22.03 3.89
N ILE A 102 -7.74 21.84 4.92
CA ILE A 102 -7.25 22.92 5.77
C ILE A 102 -6.43 23.93 4.95
N PHE A 103 -5.56 23.44 4.06
CA PHE A 103 -4.78 24.29 3.16
C PHE A 103 -5.67 25.10 2.21
N LEU A 104 -6.75 24.51 1.68
CA LEU A 104 -7.73 25.18 0.84
C LEU A 104 -8.46 26.31 1.60
N PHE A 105 -8.85 26.07 2.86
CA PHE A 105 -9.46 27.10 3.69
C PHE A 105 -8.51 28.25 4.04
N ILE A 106 -7.25 27.95 4.33
CA ILE A 106 -6.23 28.98 4.62
C ILE A 106 -5.88 29.77 3.34
N ALA A 107 -5.77 29.10 2.19
CA ALA A 107 -5.46 29.74 0.91
C ALA A 107 -6.65 30.56 0.37
N GLY A 108 -7.89 30.07 0.52
CA GLY A 108 -9.09 30.76 0.05
C GLY A 108 -9.56 31.89 0.98
N GLY A 109 -9.32 31.77 2.28
CA GLY A 109 -9.69 32.79 3.26
C GLY A 109 -8.82 34.05 3.23
N LEU A 110 -7.62 33.98 2.63
CA LEU A 110 -6.68 35.10 2.66
C LEU A 110 -6.72 36.01 1.43
N LEU A 111 -7.28 35.61 0.27
CA LEU A 111 -7.05 36.38 -0.96
C LEU A 111 -8.22 36.30 -1.97
N SER A 112 -9.27 37.09 -1.70
CA SER A 112 -10.17 37.55 -2.75
C SER A 112 -9.41 38.50 -3.69
N HIS A 113 -9.08 38.00 -4.89
CA HIS A 113 -8.59 38.66 -6.12
C HIS A 113 -7.22 38.11 -6.60
N ILE A 114 -7.22 37.44 -7.76
CA ILE A 114 -6.18 37.38 -8.84
C ILE A 114 -6.20 35.99 -9.56
N HIS A 115 -6.14 35.99 -10.90
CA HIS A 115 -6.32 34.83 -11.80
C HIS A 115 -5.32 33.66 -11.62
N ALA A 116 -4.14 33.89 -11.03
CA ALA A 116 -3.17 32.84 -10.76
C ALA A 116 -3.70 31.77 -9.77
N PHE A 117 -4.66 32.14 -8.91
CA PHE A 117 -5.28 31.23 -7.95
C PHE A 117 -6.27 30.26 -8.58
N TYR A 118 -6.85 30.58 -9.74
CA TYR A 118 -7.69 29.64 -10.48
C TYR A 118 -6.90 28.42 -10.93
N ILE A 119 -5.64 28.62 -11.36
CA ILE A 119 -4.75 27.53 -11.78
C ILE A 119 -4.41 26.62 -10.59
N ILE A 120 -4.08 27.21 -9.44
CA ILE A 120 -3.76 26.46 -8.22
C ILE A 120 -4.98 25.70 -7.72
N TYR A 121 -6.17 26.32 -7.70
CA TYR A 121 -7.43 25.68 -7.33
C TYR A 121 -7.76 24.51 -8.28
N SER A 122 -7.59 24.72 -9.59
CA SER A 122 -7.81 23.68 -10.61
C SER A 122 -6.87 22.48 -10.41
N ILE A 123 -5.58 22.73 -10.17
CA ILE A 123 -4.58 21.68 -9.88
C ILE A 123 -4.94 20.93 -8.58
N SER A 124 -5.45 21.64 -7.57
CA SER A 124 -5.87 21.05 -6.29
C SER A 124 -7.04 20.08 -6.48
N ILE A 125 -8.04 20.46 -7.28
CA ILE A 125 -9.18 19.59 -7.62
C ILE A 125 -8.72 18.38 -8.43
N ILE A 126 -7.81 18.56 -9.39
CA ILE A 126 -7.28 17.46 -10.21
C ILE A 126 -6.51 16.45 -9.34
N LEU A 127 -5.69 16.92 -8.40
CA LEU A 127 -4.98 16.07 -7.44
C LEU A 127 -5.94 15.29 -6.53
N LEU A 128 -7.04 15.93 -6.10
CA LEU A 128 -8.08 15.30 -5.29
C LEU A 128 -8.84 14.23 -6.08
N LEU A 129 -9.20 14.50 -7.34
CA LEU A 129 -9.85 13.51 -8.20
C LEU A 129 -8.92 12.34 -8.54
N SER A 130 -7.63 12.60 -8.73
CA SER A 130 -6.61 11.58 -8.98
C SER A 130 -6.40 10.65 -7.78
N SER A 131 -6.41 11.18 -6.56
CA SER A 131 -6.27 10.36 -5.34
C SER A 131 -7.48 9.45 -5.12
N VAL A 132 -8.69 9.95 -5.42
CA VAL A 132 -9.93 9.15 -5.42
C VAL A 132 -9.87 8.05 -6.47
N PHE A 133 -9.41 8.36 -7.69
CA PHE A 133 -9.22 7.38 -8.76
C PHE A 133 -8.22 6.28 -8.35
N PHE A 134 -7.10 6.64 -7.74
CA PHE A 134 -6.07 5.68 -7.32
C PHE A 134 -6.59 4.72 -6.24
N LEU A 135 -7.36 5.22 -5.28
CA LEU A 135 -8.05 4.39 -4.28
C LEU A 135 -9.04 3.42 -4.93
N TYR A 136 -9.68 3.83 -6.02
CA TYR A 136 -10.68 3.04 -6.73
C TYR A 136 -10.08 1.96 -7.64
N THR A 137 -8.88 2.17 -8.17
CA THR A 137 -8.17 1.20 -9.04
C THR A 137 -7.54 0.01 -8.29
N LEU A 138 -7.51 0.04 -6.94
CA LEU A 138 -7.00 -1.06 -6.13
C LEU A 138 -7.98 -2.25 -6.03
N GLU A 139 -9.23 -2.10 -6.46
CA GLU A 139 -10.22 -3.18 -6.48
C GLU A 139 -10.30 -3.87 -7.86
N VAL A 140 -10.52 -5.19 -7.85
CA VAL A 140 -10.36 -6.14 -8.97
C VAL A 140 -11.30 -5.89 -10.18
N LYS A 141 -12.18 -4.87 -10.12
CA LYS A 141 -13.08 -4.43 -11.21
C LYS A 141 -12.74 -3.03 -11.78
N GLY A 142 -11.46 -2.65 -11.73
CA GLY A 142 -11.02 -1.28 -12.07
C GLY A 142 -11.33 -0.76 -13.47
N LEU A 143 -11.57 -1.62 -14.47
CA LEU A 143 -11.73 -1.19 -15.87
C LEU A 143 -13.11 -0.57 -16.18
N GLU A 144 -14.21 -1.21 -15.75
CA GLU A 144 -15.58 -0.69 -15.94
C GLU A 144 -15.78 0.63 -15.18
N ASN A 145 -15.15 0.72 -14.01
CA ASN A 145 -15.17 1.87 -13.13
C ASN A 145 -14.36 3.06 -13.67
N ALA A 146 -13.24 2.81 -14.34
CA ALA A 146 -12.47 3.84 -15.04
C ALA A 146 -13.26 4.47 -16.20
N MET A 147 -14.09 3.68 -16.89
CA MET A 147 -14.95 4.19 -17.96
C MET A 147 -16.04 5.14 -17.43
N ILE A 148 -16.63 4.85 -16.26
CA ILE A 148 -17.61 5.73 -15.61
C ILE A 148 -16.94 7.04 -15.15
N PHE A 149 -15.73 6.96 -14.61
CA PHE A 149 -14.97 8.14 -14.17
C PHE A 149 -14.61 9.06 -15.34
N LEU A 150 -14.14 8.49 -16.46
CA LEU A 150 -13.90 9.22 -17.71
C LEU A 150 -15.18 9.83 -18.27
N ALA A 151 -16.32 9.16 -18.17
CA ALA A 151 -17.61 9.67 -18.64
C ALA A 151 -18.12 10.89 -17.85
N ILE A 152 -17.67 11.09 -16.61
CA ILE A 152 -18.02 12.26 -15.78
C ILE A 152 -16.98 13.39 -15.95
N LEU A 153 -15.70 13.05 -16.06
CA LEU A 153 -14.61 14.01 -16.26
C LEU A 153 -14.63 14.66 -17.65
N PHE A 154 -15.01 13.90 -18.68
CA PHE A 154 -15.01 14.38 -20.06
C PHE A 154 -16.01 15.54 -20.29
N PRO A 155 -17.29 15.47 -19.87
CA PRO A 155 -18.21 16.61 -19.95
C PRO A 155 -17.76 17.82 -19.13
N TYR A 156 -17.16 17.59 -17.96
CA TYR A 156 -16.68 18.67 -17.09
C TYR A 156 -15.48 19.42 -17.69
N ALA A 157 -14.52 18.68 -18.26
CA ALA A 157 -13.40 19.25 -19.00
C ALA A 157 -13.88 19.99 -20.27
N PHE A 158 -14.89 19.46 -20.96
CA PHE A 158 -15.46 20.10 -22.14
C PHE A 158 -16.25 21.36 -21.81
N TYR A 159 -16.98 21.39 -20.69
CA TYR A 159 -17.72 22.57 -20.21
C TYR A 159 -16.77 23.72 -19.83
N LEU A 160 -15.68 23.42 -19.11
CA LEU A 160 -14.67 24.42 -18.75
C LEU A 160 -13.95 24.98 -19.99
N ASN A 161 -13.65 24.16 -20.99
CA ASN A 161 -13.02 24.62 -22.23
C ASN A 161 -14.01 25.31 -23.19
N GLY A 162 -15.28 24.93 -23.20
CA GLY A 162 -16.32 25.59 -24.00
C GLY A 162 -16.60 27.02 -23.54
N HIS A 163 -16.51 27.29 -22.23
CA HIS A 163 -16.63 28.64 -21.68
C HIS A 163 -15.44 29.55 -22.00
N ILE A 164 -14.27 28.99 -22.31
CA ILE A 164 -13.09 29.74 -22.74
C ILE A 164 -13.30 30.29 -24.17
N PHE A 165 -13.94 29.53 -25.05
CA PHE A 165 -14.22 29.98 -26.42
C PHE A 165 -15.27 31.11 -26.50
N SER A 166 -16.32 31.06 -25.68
CA SER A 166 -17.34 32.12 -25.63
C SER A 166 -16.83 33.42 -25.01
N CYS A 167 -15.90 33.35 -24.05
CA CYS A 167 -15.26 34.54 -23.48
C CYS A 167 -14.26 35.22 -24.43
N ILE A 168 -13.49 34.44 -25.21
CA ILE A 168 -12.51 35.00 -26.17
C ILE A 168 -13.22 35.76 -27.30
N GLN A 169 -14.39 35.29 -27.74
CA GLN A 169 -15.13 35.92 -28.84
C GLN A 169 -15.79 37.25 -28.43
N PHE A 170 -16.11 37.44 -27.15
CA PHE A 170 -16.63 38.71 -26.62
C PHE A 170 -15.54 39.78 -26.50
N TYR A 171 -14.29 39.38 -26.28
CA TYR A 171 -13.15 40.30 -26.10
C TYR A 171 -12.57 40.83 -27.43
N GLN A 172 -12.90 40.21 -28.58
CA GLN A 172 -12.48 40.71 -29.91
C GLN A 172 -13.51 41.64 -30.58
N LEU A 173 -14.68 41.86 -29.97
CA LEU A 173 -15.78 42.68 -30.50
C LEU A 173 -16.05 43.96 -29.68
N THR A 174 -15.21 44.27 -28.69
CA THR A 174 -15.25 45.53 -27.91
C THR A 174 -13.94 46.29 -28.10
#